data_AF-A0A957V7L8-F1
#
_entry.id   AF-A0A957V7L8-F1
#
_cell.length_a   1.000
_cell.length_b   1.000
_cell.length_c   1.000
_cell.angle_alpha   90.00
_cell.angle_beta   90.00
_cell.angle_gamma   90.00
#
_symmetry.space_group_name_H-M   'P 1'
#
loop_
_entity.id
_entity.type
_entity.pdbx_description
1 polymer ?
#
loop_
_entity_poly.entity_id
_entity_poly.type
_entity_poly.pdbx_seq_one_letter_code
_entity_poly.pdbx_strand_id
1 'polypeptide(L)'
;IDGVVGTNPWAVAIPSGDGNTDMPIILDMALTTAGKGMMRWLLRDGKKMPLNWAITADGRSTDDPAEAMDGTLLPMGEYKGYGLSLVTDVLTGVLGGGGYGTIPYSDPARQEVAHQFIAYDIDWFLERATFYAHLHDFMRMIKSSRPRPGVKEILLPGELEWRRQQEKLRDGVPLDPEVYADLQQLAGEVGVAWPWP
;
A
#
# COMPACT_ATOMS: atom_id res chain seq x y z
N ILE A 1 -10.62 -8.28 -19.83
CA ILE A 1 -11.48 -8.65 -18.68
C ILE A 1 -10.67 -9.49 -17.71
N ASP A 2 -9.84 -10.41 -18.20
CA ASP A 2 -8.91 -11.17 -17.37
C ASP A 2 -7.82 -10.28 -16.78
N GLY A 3 -7.54 -10.47 -15.50
CA GLY A 3 -6.43 -9.83 -14.80
C GLY A 3 -5.11 -10.47 -15.19
N VAL A 4 -4.26 -9.73 -15.88
CA VAL A 4 -2.91 -10.20 -16.24
C VAL A 4 -1.84 -9.53 -15.39
N VAL A 5 -1.95 -8.22 -15.17
CA VAL A 5 -1.01 -7.47 -14.32
C VAL A 5 -1.50 -7.42 -12.88
N GLY A 6 -0.56 -7.47 -11.93
CA GLY A 6 -0.88 -7.41 -10.50
C GLY A 6 -1.24 -6.01 -10.02
N THR A 7 -1.52 -5.91 -8.72
CA THR A 7 -1.68 -4.62 -8.02
C THR A 7 -0.38 -3.82 -7.93
N ASN A 8 0.76 -4.48 -8.18
CA ASN A 8 2.09 -3.94 -8.46
C ASN A 8 2.44 -2.66 -7.68
N PRO A 9 2.50 -2.72 -6.33
CA PRO A 9 2.61 -1.53 -5.51
C PRO A 9 3.95 -0.81 -5.68
N TRP A 10 3.92 0.51 -5.51
CA TRP A 10 5.11 1.37 -5.44
C TRP A 10 5.24 1.95 -4.05
N ALA A 11 6.45 1.85 -3.50
CA ALA A 11 6.82 2.52 -2.26
C ALA A 11 7.99 3.47 -2.51
N VAL A 12 7.87 4.72 -2.05
CA VAL A 12 8.92 5.73 -2.11
C VAL A 12 9.01 6.40 -0.74
N ALA A 13 10.19 6.32 -0.13
CA ALA A 13 10.50 6.98 1.13
C ALA A 13 11.49 8.12 0.90
N ILE A 14 11.19 9.29 1.47
CA ILE A 14 12.03 10.49 1.37
C ILE A 14 12.32 10.95 2.81
N PRO A 15 13.60 10.92 3.25
CA PRO A 15 13.95 11.40 4.58
C PRO A 15 13.76 12.91 4.65
N SER A 16 13.22 13.39 5.77
CA SER A 16 13.06 14.82 6.05
C SER A 16 14.08 15.38 7.03
N GLY A 17 15.00 14.55 7.51
CA GLY A 17 16.15 14.92 8.32
C GLY A 17 17.10 13.73 8.47
N ASP A 18 18.21 13.93 9.17
CA ASP A 18 19.18 12.87 9.49
C ASP A 18 18.79 12.10 10.78
N GLY A 19 17.76 12.54 11.50
CA GLY A 19 17.30 11.93 12.75
C GLY A 19 16.08 11.03 12.60
N ASN A 20 15.91 10.10 13.55
CA ASN A 20 14.73 9.21 13.63
C ASN A 20 13.47 9.90 14.20
N THR A 21 13.57 11.18 14.54
CA THR A 21 12.45 11.98 15.08
C THR A 21 11.68 12.73 13.98
N ASP A 22 12.30 12.93 12.83
CA ASP A 22 11.69 13.64 11.71
C ASP A 22 10.77 12.69 10.93
N MET A 23 9.58 13.16 10.60
CA MET A 23 8.61 12.38 9.84
C MET A 23 9.06 12.26 8.37
N PRO A 24 9.39 11.07 7.86
CA PRO A 24 9.67 10.90 6.44
C PRO A 24 8.40 11.08 5.61
N ILE A 25 8.53 11.50 4.35
CA ILE A 25 7.44 11.36 3.39
C ILE A 25 7.49 9.93 2.87
N ILE A 26 6.39 9.19 3.03
CA ILE A 26 6.29 7.82 2.53
C ILE A 26 5.04 7.71 1.66
N LEU A 27 5.25 7.51 0.37
CA LEU A 27 4.20 7.02 -0.51
C LEU A 27 4.28 5.49 -0.51
N ASP A 28 3.18 4.82 -0.18
CA ASP A 28 3.02 3.38 -0.37
C ASP A 28 1.61 3.14 -0.93
N MET A 29 1.54 2.66 -2.17
CA MET A 29 0.27 2.50 -2.86
C MET A 29 0.29 1.32 -3.83
N ALA A 30 -0.84 0.61 -3.90
CA ALA A 30 -1.14 -0.22 -5.06
C ALA A 30 -1.39 0.66 -6.30
N LEU A 31 -1.14 0.10 -7.48
CA LEU A 31 -1.45 0.72 -8.77
C LEU A 31 -2.87 0.39 -9.25
N THR A 32 -3.63 -0.36 -8.46
CA THR A 32 -5.08 -0.49 -8.57
C THR A 32 -5.80 0.54 -7.72
N THR A 33 -7.02 0.90 -8.09
CA THR A 33 -7.86 1.82 -7.30
C THR A 33 -8.13 1.28 -5.90
N ALA A 34 -8.24 -0.05 -5.78
CA ALA A 34 -8.48 -0.75 -4.54
C ALA A 34 -7.85 -2.15 -4.56
N GLY A 35 -7.77 -2.79 -3.39
CA GLY A 35 -7.35 -4.18 -3.23
C GLY A 35 -8.51 -5.09 -2.80
N LYS A 36 -8.40 -6.40 -3.05
CA LYS A 36 -9.41 -7.39 -2.64
C LYS A 36 -9.68 -7.38 -1.13
N GLY A 37 -8.68 -7.04 -0.30
CA GLY A 37 -8.86 -6.86 1.14
C GLY A 37 -9.89 -5.79 1.51
N MET A 38 -9.90 -4.64 0.81
CA MET A 38 -10.90 -3.60 1.04
C MET A 38 -12.30 -4.03 0.60
N MET A 39 -12.41 -4.81 -0.49
CA MET A 39 -13.69 -5.39 -0.91
C MET A 39 -14.21 -6.39 0.13
N ARG A 40 -13.36 -7.24 0.71
CA ARG A 40 -13.75 -8.15 1.82
C ARG A 40 -14.24 -7.38 3.04
N TRP A 41 -13.60 -6.27 3.38
CA TRP A 41 -14.04 -5.41 4.48
C TRP A 41 -15.43 -4.82 4.21
N LEU A 42 -15.69 -4.27 3.02
CA LEU A 42 -17.00 -3.76 2.65
C LEU A 42 -18.08 -4.86 2.63
N LEU A 43 -17.73 -6.05 2.13
CA LEU A 43 -18.63 -7.21 2.13
C LEU A 43 -19.05 -7.59 3.55
N ARG A 44 -18.09 -7.69 4.47
CA ARG A 44 -18.35 -7.98 5.89
C ARG A 44 -19.26 -6.93 6.53
N ASP A 45 -19.06 -5.66 6.19
CA ASP A 45 -19.85 -4.54 6.69
C ASP A 45 -21.20 -4.36 5.96
N GLY A 46 -21.52 -5.20 4.97
CA GLY A 46 -22.74 -5.09 4.15
C GLY A 46 -22.82 -3.80 3.32
N LYS A 47 -21.66 -3.22 2.95
CA LYS A 47 -21.56 -1.95 2.23
C LYS A 47 -21.23 -2.18 0.75
N LYS A 48 -21.75 -1.30 -0.09
CA LYS A 48 -21.40 -1.23 -1.52
C LYS A 48 -20.00 -0.67 -1.72
N MET A 49 -19.33 -1.07 -2.80
CA MET A 49 -18.06 -0.50 -3.25
C MET A 49 -18.25 0.52 -4.38
N PRO A 50 -17.31 1.47 -4.56
CA PRO A 50 -17.28 2.31 -5.75
C PRO A 50 -17.12 1.49 -7.05
N LEU A 51 -17.80 1.92 -8.12
CA LEU A 51 -17.82 1.23 -9.43
C LEU A 51 -16.46 1.17 -10.13
N ASN A 52 -15.47 1.96 -9.70
CA ASN A 52 -14.14 2.02 -10.30
C ASN A 52 -13.11 1.14 -9.56
N TRP A 53 -13.56 0.24 -8.68
CA TRP A 53 -12.67 -0.67 -7.94
C TRP A 53 -12.40 -1.96 -8.69
N ALA A 54 -13.43 -2.55 -9.29
CA ALA A 54 -13.34 -3.83 -9.97
C ALA A 54 -14.51 -4.03 -10.95
N ILE A 55 -14.33 -5.01 -11.83
CA ILE A 55 -15.38 -5.57 -12.70
C ILE A 55 -15.61 -7.03 -12.32
N THR A 56 -16.78 -7.58 -12.63
CA THR A 56 -17.10 -9.00 -12.46
C THR A 56 -16.28 -9.90 -13.41
N ALA A 57 -16.32 -11.21 -13.20
CA ALA A 57 -15.62 -12.17 -14.07
C ALA A 57 -16.09 -12.13 -15.54
N ASP A 58 -17.35 -11.77 -15.79
CA ASP A 58 -17.91 -11.54 -17.13
C ASP A 58 -17.70 -10.11 -17.65
N GLY A 59 -16.99 -9.27 -16.90
CA GLY A 59 -16.58 -7.93 -17.32
C GLY A 59 -17.59 -6.82 -17.11
N ARG A 60 -18.66 -7.04 -16.33
CA ARG A 60 -19.65 -6.00 -15.99
C ARG A 60 -19.14 -5.12 -14.85
N SER A 61 -19.53 -3.85 -14.86
CA SER A 61 -19.39 -2.98 -13.70
C SER A 61 -20.37 -3.41 -12.60
N THR A 62 -19.93 -3.40 -11.35
CA THR A 62 -20.77 -3.72 -10.19
C THR A 62 -20.35 -2.88 -8.98
N ASP A 63 -21.29 -2.59 -8.08
CA ASP A 63 -21.03 -1.99 -6.77
C ASP A 63 -21.15 -3.02 -5.64
N ASP A 64 -21.39 -4.29 -5.97
CA ASP A 64 -21.43 -5.41 -5.05
C ASP A 64 -20.03 -6.04 -4.92
N PRO A 65 -19.39 -5.98 -3.72
CA PRO A 65 -18.11 -6.61 -3.50
C PRO A 65 -18.10 -8.14 -3.71
N ALA A 66 -19.24 -8.82 -3.50
CA ALA A 66 -19.34 -10.27 -3.67
C ALA A 66 -19.26 -10.65 -5.15
N GLU A 67 -19.99 -9.96 -6.03
CA GLU A 67 -19.95 -10.20 -7.47
C GLU A 67 -18.57 -9.92 -8.09
N ALA A 68 -17.82 -8.98 -7.51
CA ALA A 68 -16.52 -8.57 -8.02
C ALA A 68 -15.33 -9.38 -7.48
N MET A 69 -15.53 -10.23 -6.47
CA MET A 69 -14.43 -10.92 -5.79
C MET A 69 -13.64 -11.85 -6.73
N ASP A 70 -14.36 -12.49 -7.66
CA ASP A 70 -13.81 -13.38 -8.69
C ASP A 70 -13.45 -12.65 -9.98
N GLY A 71 -13.71 -11.33 -10.03
CA GLY A 71 -13.37 -10.50 -11.16
C GLY A 71 -12.02 -9.78 -11.02
N THR A 72 -11.87 -8.73 -11.81
CA THR A 72 -10.59 -8.04 -12.03
C THR A 72 -10.60 -6.66 -11.39
N LEU A 73 -9.57 -6.36 -10.60
CA LEU A 73 -9.35 -5.04 -10.03
C LEU A 73 -9.03 -4.02 -11.13
N LEU A 74 -9.59 -2.83 -11.01
CA LEU A 74 -9.35 -1.75 -11.98
C LEU A 74 -8.12 -0.91 -11.59
N PRO A 75 -7.30 -0.51 -12.57
CA PRO A 75 -6.12 0.32 -12.34
C PRO A 75 -6.49 1.74 -11.88
N MET A 76 -5.68 2.31 -10.99
CA MET A 76 -5.86 3.71 -10.57
C MET A 76 -5.59 4.64 -11.75
N GLY A 77 -6.41 5.67 -11.94
CA GLY A 77 -6.23 6.59 -13.08
C GLY A 77 -6.28 5.87 -14.44
N GLU A 78 -7.04 4.77 -14.53
CA GLU A 78 -7.32 4.02 -15.75
C GLU A 78 -6.03 3.55 -16.46
N TYR A 79 -5.84 3.94 -17.72
CA TYR A 79 -4.70 3.53 -18.54
C TYR A 79 -3.34 3.93 -17.94
N LYS A 80 -3.31 4.94 -17.05
CA LYS A 80 -2.07 5.35 -16.37
C LYS A 80 -1.63 4.33 -15.33
N GLY A 81 -2.53 3.90 -14.45
CA GLY A 81 -2.23 2.84 -13.47
C GLY A 81 -1.89 1.53 -14.15
N TYR A 82 -2.58 1.18 -15.24
CA TYR A 82 -2.24 0.01 -16.05
C TYR A 82 -0.82 0.10 -16.62
N GLY A 83 -0.46 1.24 -17.22
CA GLY A 83 0.89 1.46 -17.73
C GLY A 83 1.97 1.34 -16.66
N LEU A 84 1.72 1.90 -15.46
CA LEU A 84 2.62 1.76 -14.33
C LEU A 84 2.73 0.30 -13.86
N SER A 85 1.63 -0.45 -13.77
CA SER A 85 1.66 -1.86 -13.39
C SER A 85 2.47 -2.70 -14.38
N LEU A 86 2.27 -2.48 -15.68
CA LEU A 86 3.02 -3.17 -16.73
C LEU A 86 4.52 -2.90 -16.61
N VAL A 87 4.91 -1.63 -16.48
CA VAL A 87 6.33 -1.27 -16.33
C VAL A 87 6.92 -1.89 -15.06
N THR A 88 6.15 -2.00 -13.98
CA THR A 88 6.59 -2.63 -12.74
C THR A 88 6.92 -4.11 -12.93
N ASP A 89 6.07 -4.87 -13.63
CA ASP A 89 6.35 -6.27 -13.95
C ASP A 89 7.62 -6.41 -14.80
N VAL A 90 7.85 -5.48 -15.73
CA VAL A 90 9.07 -5.48 -16.54
C VAL A 90 10.29 -5.20 -15.68
N LEU A 91 10.25 -4.19 -14.83
CA LEU A 91 11.39 -3.77 -13.99
C LEU A 91 11.71 -4.76 -12.85
N THR A 92 10.72 -5.55 -12.41
CA THR A 92 10.87 -6.53 -11.34
C THR A 92 11.03 -7.94 -11.90
N GLY A 93 9.95 -8.56 -12.37
CA GLY A 93 9.91 -9.94 -12.86
C GLY A 93 10.75 -10.17 -14.09
N VAL A 94 10.48 -9.45 -15.18
CA VAL A 94 11.16 -9.69 -16.47
C VAL A 94 12.66 -9.39 -16.37
N LEU A 95 13.02 -8.20 -15.85
CA LEU A 95 14.42 -7.79 -15.72
C LEU A 95 15.17 -8.60 -14.65
N GLY A 96 14.53 -8.87 -13.52
CA GLY A 96 15.11 -9.61 -12.40
C GLY A 96 15.12 -11.13 -12.58
N GLY A 97 14.50 -11.65 -13.63
CA GLY A 97 14.40 -13.09 -13.90
C GLY A 97 13.44 -13.84 -12.97
N GLY A 98 12.46 -13.15 -12.38
CA GLY A 98 11.39 -13.73 -11.59
C GLY A 98 10.07 -13.84 -12.35
N GLY A 99 8.97 -14.13 -11.64
CA GLY A 99 7.63 -14.19 -12.22
C GLY A 99 7.11 -12.81 -12.61
N TYR A 100 6.30 -12.77 -13.66
CA TYR A 100 5.62 -11.58 -14.17
C TYR A 100 4.21 -11.94 -14.64
N GLY A 101 3.32 -10.97 -14.74
CA GLY A 101 1.93 -11.19 -15.13
C GLY A 101 1.22 -12.18 -14.19
N THR A 102 0.78 -13.32 -14.74
CA THR A 102 0.03 -14.35 -14.00
C THR A 102 0.90 -15.37 -13.27
N ILE A 103 2.22 -15.32 -13.44
CA ILE A 103 3.18 -16.31 -12.91
C ILE A 103 3.43 -16.19 -11.39
N PRO A 104 3.58 -15.00 -10.76
CA PRO A 104 4.12 -14.86 -9.41
C PRO A 104 3.43 -15.71 -8.32
N TYR A 105 2.13 -15.97 -8.48
CA TYR A 105 1.31 -16.74 -7.53
C TYR A 105 0.70 -18.01 -8.16
N SER A 106 1.21 -18.45 -9.31
CA SER A 106 0.67 -19.61 -10.05
C SER A 106 0.88 -20.95 -9.32
N ASP A 107 1.92 -21.05 -8.50
CA ASP A 107 2.18 -22.18 -7.62
C ASP A 107 2.15 -21.71 -6.15
N PRO A 108 1.12 -22.09 -5.37
CA PRO A 108 1.05 -21.77 -3.95
C PRO A 108 2.22 -22.33 -3.11
N ALA A 109 2.87 -23.41 -3.56
CA ALA A 109 4.03 -23.98 -2.87
C ALA A 109 5.33 -23.23 -3.19
N ARG A 110 5.37 -22.48 -4.28
CA ARG A 110 6.55 -21.73 -4.72
C ARG A 110 6.15 -20.45 -5.45
N GLN A 111 6.05 -19.37 -4.70
CA GLN A 111 5.79 -18.06 -5.26
C GLN A 111 7.05 -17.52 -5.96
N GLU A 112 6.87 -16.93 -7.15
CA GLU A 112 7.92 -16.35 -7.98
C GLU A 112 7.85 -14.82 -7.98
N VAL A 113 7.59 -14.22 -6.82
CA VAL A 113 7.50 -12.76 -6.67
C VAL A 113 8.88 -12.13 -6.85
N ALA A 114 8.93 -11.04 -7.63
CA ALA A 114 10.13 -10.27 -7.87
C ALA A 114 10.02 -8.85 -7.30
N HIS A 115 11.16 -8.26 -6.95
CA HIS A 115 11.25 -6.92 -6.38
C HIS A 115 12.40 -6.15 -7.02
N GLN A 116 12.27 -4.83 -7.07
CA GLN A 116 13.34 -3.92 -7.43
C GLN A 116 13.44 -2.82 -6.37
N PHE A 117 14.67 -2.49 -5.99
CA PHE A 117 14.96 -1.44 -5.03
C PHE A 117 15.91 -0.43 -5.65
N ILE A 118 15.62 0.85 -5.47
CA ILE A 118 16.43 1.96 -5.97
C ILE A 118 16.68 2.90 -4.80
N ALA A 119 17.94 3.28 -4.62
CA ALA A 119 18.34 4.28 -3.63
C ALA A 119 19.16 5.37 -4.32
N TYR A 120 18.84 6.63 -3.99
CA TYR A 120 19.59 7.79 -4.44
C TYR A 120 20.36 8.35 -3.27
N ASP A 121 21.67 8.50 -3.42
CA ASP A 121 22.49 9.21 -2.46
C ASP A 121 22.31 10.72 -2.66
N ILE A 122 21.74 11.40 -1.67
CA ILE A 122 21.44 12.84 -1.72
C ILE A 122 22.74 13.63 -1.96
N ASP A 123 23.86 13.20 -1.37
CA ASP A 123 25.15 13.90 -1.41
C ASP A 123 25.74 13.97 -2.82
N TRP A 124 25.28 13.12 -3.75
CA TRP A 124 25.68 13.18 -5.15
C TRP A 124 25.04 14.35 -5.91
N PHE A 125 23.94 14.90 -5.40
CA PHE A 125 23.16 15.94 -6.09
C PHE A 125 23.27 17.30 -5.39
N LEU A 126 23.25 17.32 -4.06
CA LEU A 126 23.21 18.56 -3.27
C LEU A 126 23.69 18.28 -1.84
N GLU A 127 24.17 19.31 -1.14
CA GLU A 127 24.39 19.26 0.30
C GLU A 127 23.08 18.93 1.05
N ARG A 128 23.12 17.93 1.95
CA ARG A 128 21.95 17.47 2.72
C ARG A 128 21.20 18.58 3.44
N ALA A 129 21.91 19.49 4.10
CA ALA A 129 21.28 20.60 4.82
C ALA A 129 20.40 21.46 3.88
N THR A 130 20.90 21.71 2.67
CA THR A 130 20.15 22.43 1.64
C THR A 130 18.97 21.60 1.13
N PHE A 131 19.14 20.27 0.95
CA PHE A 131 18.05 19.38 0.53
C PHE A 131 16.91 19.38 1.55
N TYR A 132 17.22 19.23 2.84
CA TYR A 132 16.21 19.25 3.90
C TYR A 132 15.53 20.61 4.02
N ALA A 133 16.26 21.71 3.88
CA ALA A 133 15.67 23.05 3.86
C ALA A 133 14.66 23.22 2.72
N HIS A 134 15.00 22.78 1.50
CA HIS A 134 14.08 22.79 0.36
C HIS A 134 12.86 21.90 0.59
N LEU A 135 13.07 20.69 1.12
CA LEU A 135 11.99 19.74 1.38
C LEU A 135 11.03 20.29 2.44
N HIS A 136 11.54 20.87 3.53
CA HIS A 136 10.72 21.50 4.57
C HIS A 136 9.94 22.69 4.04
N ASP A 137 10.53 23.49 3.16
CA ASP A 137 9.81 24.58 2.52
C ASP A 137 8.68 24.06 1.63
N PHE A 138 8.95 23.03 0.81
CA PHE A 138 7.91 22.40 -0.01
C PHE A 138 6.78 21.77 0.83
N MET A 139 7.13 21.05 1.91
CA MET A 139 6.17 20.53 2.87
C MET A 139 5.30 21.64 3.46
N ARG A 140 5.90 22.78 3.83
CA ARG A 140 5.17 23.95 4.35
C ARG A 140 4.21 24.52 3.31
N MET A 141 4.64 24.65 2.05
CA MET A 141 3.76 25.10 0.97
C MET A 141 2.53 24.21 0.85
N ILE A 142 2.71 22.88 0.83
CA ILE A 142 1.59 21.91 0.78
C ILE A 142 0.67 22.08 1.99
N LYS A 143 1.22 22.06 3.21
CA LYS A 143 0.44 22.12 4.46
C LYS A 143 -0.29 23.46 4.65
N SER A 144 0.22 24.54 4.06
CA SER A 144 -0.41 25.86 4.08
C SER A 144 -1.50 26.06 3.01
N SER A 145 -1.63 25.12 2.06
CA SER A 145 -2.63 25.23 1.00
C SER A 145 -4.05 25.16 1.56
N ARG A 146 -4.96 25.90 0.91
CA ARG A 146 -6.35 26.02 1.37
C ARG A 146 -7.07 24.68 1.23
N PRO A 147 -7.61 24.12 2.33
CA PRO A 147 -8.37 22.88 2.22
C PRO A 147 -9.71 23.11 1.49
N ARG A 148 -10.24 22.04 0.88
CA ARG A 148 -11.61 22.05 0.34
C ARG A 148 -12.62 22.16 1.50
N PRO A 149 -13.85 22.64 1.25
CA PRO A 149 -14.91 22.65 2.27
C PRO A 149 -15.08 21.28 2.94
N GLY A 150 -15.12 21.25 4.28
CA GLY A 150 -15.24 20.02 5.06
C GLY A 150 -13.93 19.26 5.32
N VAL A 151 -12.81 19.65 4.67
CA VAL A 151 -11.49 19.08 4.94
C VAL A 151 -10.77 19.93 5.99
N LYS A 152 -10.24 19.30 7.05
CA LYS A 152 -9.59 20.02 8.17
C LYS A 152 -8.14 20.41 7.87
N GLU A 153 -7.39 19.51 7.24
CA GLU A 153 -5.99 19.71 6.91
C GLU A 153 -5.64 18.90 5.65
N ILE A 154 -4.58 19.31 4.97
CA ILE A 154 -3.94 18.52 3.90
C ILE A 154 -2.89 17.64 4.57
N LEU A 155 -2.86 16.36 4.25
CA LEU A 155 -1.86 15.42 4.77
C LEU A 155 -0.77 15.16 3.74
N LEU A 156 0.46 15.00 4.19
CA LEU A 156 1.55 14.45 3.37
C LEU A 156 1.43 12.92 3.28
N PRO A 157 1.92 12.29 2.20
CA PRO A 157 2.01 10.83 2.14
C PRO A 157 2.77 10.28 3.35
N GLY A 158 2.15 9.32 4.05
CA GLY A 158 2.70 8.68 5.26
C GLY A 158 2.45 9.44 6.56
N GLU A 159 1.89 10.65 6.54
CA GLU A 159 1.66 11.45 7.76
C GLU A 159 0.62 10.79 8.69
N LEU A 160 -0.42 10.17 8.13
CA LEU A 160 -1.43 9.47 8.91
C LEU A 160 -0.84 8.21 9.57
N GLU A 161 -0.05 7.45 8.82
CA GLU A 161 0.64 6.24 9.26
C GLU A 161 1.68 6.57 10.34
N TRP A 162 2.45 7.65 10.16
CA TRP A 162 3.39 8.16 11.15
C TRP A 162 2.68 8.49 12.47
N ARG A 163 1.59 9.27 12.43
CA ARG A 163 0.81 9.60 13.63
C ARG A 163 0.30 8.34 14.34
N ARG A 164 -0.24 7.37 13.59
CA ARG A 164 -0.70 6.08 14.11
C ARG A 164 0.43 5.24 14.71
N GLN A 165 1.62 5.28 14.11
CA GLN A 165 2.79 4.58 14.64
C GLN A 165 3.20 5.17 15.99
N GLN A 166 3.28 6.49 16.11
CA GLN A 166 3.60 7.16 17.38
C GLN A 166 2.58 6.83 18.48
N GLU A 167 1.28 6.84 18.14
CA GLU A 167 0.21 6.44 19.05
C GLU A 167 0.38 4.98 19.51
N LYS A 168 0.59 4.04 18.58
CA LYS A 168 0.73 2.62 18.90
C LYS A 168 2.03 2.27 19.63
N LEU A 169 3.11 3.02 19.43
CA LEU A 169 4.34 2.88 20.22
C LEU A 169 4.12 3.30 21.67
N ARG A 170 3.25 4.29 21.91
CA ARG A 170 2.90 4.76 23.26
C ARG A 170 1.86 3.86 23.94
N ASP A 171 0.81 3.50 23.23
CA ASP A 171 -0.41 2.90 23.80
C ASP A 171 -0.53 1.39 23.54
N GLY A 172 0.32 0.83 22.68
CA GLY A 172 0.23 -0.53 22.17
C GLY A 172 -0.61 -0.64 20.89
N VAL A 173 -0.56 -1.83 20.26
CA VAL A 173 -1.32 -2.13 19.04
C VAL A 173 -2.63 -2.81 19.43
N PRO A 174 -3.81 -2.24 19.13
CA PRO A 174 -5.06 -2.93 19.36
C PRO A 174 -5.20 -4.12 18.41
N LEU A 175 -5.61 -5.26 18.94
CA LEU A 175 -5.91 -6.47 18.18
C LEU A 175 -7.40 -6.79 18.29
N ASP A 176 -7.98 -7.24 17.18
CA ASP A 176 -9.33 -7.80 17.20
C ASP A 176 -9.34 -9.09 18.05
N PRO A 177 -10.37 -9.33 18.89
CA PRO A 177 -10.46 -10.55 19.69
C PRO A 177 -10.30 -11.85 18.88
N GLU A 178 -10.78 -11.90 17.64
CA GLU A 178 -10.62 -13.07 16.77
C GLU A 178 -9.14 -13.29 16.42
N VAL A 179 -8.45 -12.23 16.02
CA VAL A 179 -7.01 -12.27 15.71
C VAL A 179 -6.19 -12.64 16.94
N TYR A 180 -6.59 -12.15 18.13
CA TYR A 180 -5.93 -12.50 19.39
C TYR A 180 -6.03 -14.01 19.68
N ALA A 181 -7.22 -14.58 19.51
CA ALA A 181 -7.46 -16.01 19.70
C ALA A 181 -6.70 -16.86 18.68
N ASP A 182 -6.69 -16.46 17.40
CA ASP A 182 -5.95 -17.15 16.34
C ASP A 182 -4.44 -17.19 16.64
N LEU A 183 -3.87 -16.07 17.09
CA LEU A 183 -2.46 -15.99 17.48
C LEU A 183 -2.16 -16.87 18.71
N GLN A 184 -3.07 -16.92 19.69
CA GLN A 184 -2.92 -17.77 20.87
C GLN A 184 -2.96 -19.25 20.53
N GLN A 185 -3.87 -19.65 19.64
CA GLN A 185 -3.94 -21.02 19.12
C GLN A 185 -2.64 -21.37 18.39
N LEU A 186 -2.18 -20.50 17.49
CA LEU A 186 -0.96 -20.71 16.73
C LEU A 186 0.24 -20.89 17.65
N ALA A 187 0.36 -20.09 18.72
CA ALA A 187 1.43 -20.22 19.71
C ALA A 187 1.45 -21.62 20.35
N GLY A 188 0.28 -22.19 20.66
CA GLY A 188 0.15 -23.56 21.13
C GLY A 188 0.59 -24.61 20.10
N GLU A 189 0.19 -24.44 18.84
CA GLU A 189 0.55 -25.35 17.74
C GLU A 189 2.07 -25.39 17.47
N VAL A 190 2.74 -24.24 17.57
CA VAL A 190 4.19 -24.14 17.34
C VAL A 190 5.03 -24.26 18.62
N GLY A 191 4.39 -24.46 19.78
CA GLY A 191 5.07 -24.66 21.07
C GLY A 191 5.76 -23.41 21.62
N VAL A 192 5.28 -22.21 21.28
CA VAL A 192 5.79 -20.93 21.80
C VAL A 192 4.94 -20.49 22.98
N ALA A 193 5.58 -20.11 24.09
CA ALA A 193 4.89 -19.60 25.25
C ALA A 193 4.14 -18.29 24.92
N TRP A 194 2.87 -18.22 25.30
CA TRP A 194 2.03 -17.03 25.09
C TRP A 194 2.53 -15.86 25.98
N PRO A 195 3.02 -14.75 25.40
CA PRO A 195 3.70 -13.71 26.17
C PRO A 195 2.78 -12.60 26.70
N TRP A 196 1.47 -12.69 26.46
CA TRP A 196 0.48 -11.68 26.83
C TRP A 196 -0.60 -12.27 27.77
N PRO A 197 -1.27 -11.45 28.60
CA PRO A 197 -2.31 -11.93 29.51
C PRO A 197 -3.56 -12.50 28.84
#